data_AF-F7LQ81-F1
#
_entry.id   AF-F7LQ81-F1
#
_cell.length_a   1.000
_cell.length_b   1.000
_cell.length_c   1.000
_cell.angle_alpha   90.00
_cell.angle_beta   90.00
_cell.angle_gamma   90.00
#
_symmetry.space_group_name_H-M   'P 1'
#
loop_
_entity.id
_entity.type
_entity.pdbx_description
1 polymer ?
#
loop_
_entity_poly.entity_id
_entity_poly.type
_entity_poly.pdbx_seq_one_letter_code
_entity_poly.pdbx_strand_id
1 'polypeptide(L)'
;MNRNLLMPVAVSLILLSGCKYNDDNFEGLDDMTQPTNLMKIEYTLTDADYATISSNSTNKKIATDAGVSKDLENVKTNMYLTEKITGADYIPAFLLDKYYTADKGSSAKITYKYKEAMSSLLSEYASVKYLKPTDAEYKLVYGENAFAPYLNEKTEGQMSKILNEKFKDAEKGTAVFVDYKLGEGQLENPLMWQNFEALPTGDLKELKGWFISSTGDTQWKVTSYDDNQYVQYSANGTKGACVGWMVTPAISVTAGDYLAFDVTVGYYNASCLSVLISENFDGENVGTANWVDVTSDFSIPTKPTSGYGTFASAGKVPLSAYAGKKVYVAFKYEGDGANKKTTTYQIDNIMVGTSIPANSLSTPTYAVKVYDGKNWKNKSNSVYVLTYADYGDMGQSKRYFTSDVPAVNYLPAYLSKMVAYPVDGDARVVVYRYYNGTDLKIYSDEYTYSAEKARWELNTRIVDKTEQFVLSDGKWNFDPSTVITLKAKGDAETSTFYQTIVDWVKEHYSEYVTSYGNNEYYYGSSAYQNNFDFRPDKWKVQNPAAYGTMSDDDLKKLMFERLPEAFLPALQSLYGDADVVEGVDVIYTINFGIYDGSDAQYTIKYKVTGKGQFEYVADSLKKVE
;
A
#
# COMPACT_ATOMS: atom_id res chain seq x y z
N MET A 1 -51.14 8.58 -81.18
CA MET A 1 -50.32 8.58 -82.41
C MET A 1 -48.91 8.13 -82.05
N ASN A 2 -48.53 6.93 -82.46
CA ASN A 2 -47.19 6.35 -82.27
C ASN A 2 -46.22 6.90 -83.32
N ARG A 3 -44.93 7.06 -82.94
CA ARG A 3 -43.80 6.87 -83.87
C ARG A 3 -42.43 6.84 -83.17
N ASN A 4 -41.94 5.61 -82.96
CA ASN A 4 -40.65 5.03 -83.40
C ASN A 4 -39.41 5.93 -83.67
N LEU A 5 -38.33 5.56 -82.96
CA LEU A 5 -36.97 5.17 -83.43
C LEU A 5 -36.07 6.18 -84.19
N LEU A 6 -34.83 6.43 -83.67
CA LEU A 6 -33.53 5.98 -84.24
C LEU A 6 -32.28 6.73 -83.68
N MET A 7 -31.35 5.96 -83.10
CA MET A 7 -29.86 6.14 -83.06
C MET A 7 -29.26 6.21 -84.49
N PRO A 8 -27.97 6.56 -84.80
CA PRO A 8 -26.68 6.09 -84.18
C PRO A 8 -25.49 7.13 -84.14
N VAL A 9 -24.47 7.04 -83.27
CA VAL A 9 -23.20 6.22 -83.24
C VAL A 9 -22.27 6.50 -84.46
N ALA A 10 -20.99 6.91 -84.32
CA ALA A 10 -19.80 6.08 -84.00
C ALA A 10 -18.52 6.96 -83.85
N VAL A 11 -17.62 6.80 -82.85
CA VAL A 11 -16.32 6.03 -82.81
C VAL A 11 -15.29 6.98 -82.13
N SER A 12 -14.39 6.67 -81.20
CA SER A 12 -13.93 5.46 -80.49
C SER A 12 -13.07 5.93 -79.29
N LEU A 13 -13.04 5.29 -78.11
CA LEU A 13 -12.55 3.92 -77.78
C LEU A 13 -11.03 3.74 -78.01
N ILE A 14 -10.23 4.33 -77.12
CA ILE A 14 -8.89 3.85 -76.71
C ILE A 14 -8.80 4.15 -75.22
N LEU A 15 -8.87 3.13 -74.34
CA LEU A 15 -8.44 3.09 -72.92
C LEU A 15 -9.03 1.90 -72.13
N LEU A 16 -9.98 1.14 -72.69
CA LEU A 16 -10.61 -0.01 -71.99
C LEU A 16 -9.99 -1.39 -72.29
N SER A 17 -8.92 -1.47 -73.07
CA SER A 17 -8.26 -2.74 -73.44
C SER A 17 -7.09 -3.13 -72.54
N GLY A 18 -6.79 -2.37 -71.47
CA GLY A 18 -5.70 -2.67 -70.53
C GLY A 18 -6.06 -3.72 -69.48
N CYS A 19 -7.28 -3.69 -68.93
CA CYS A 19 -7.67 -4.59 -67.85
C CYS A 19 -7.87 -6.03 -68.34
N LYS A 20 -8.50 -6.21 -69.50
CA LYS A 20 -8.75 -7.55 -70.05
C LYS A 20 -7.48 -8.27 -70.54
N TYR A 21 -6.47 -7.52 -70.96
CA TYR A 21 -5.19 -8.11 -71.38
C TYR A 21 -4.40 -8.70 -70.21
N ASN A 22 -4.45 -8.06 -69.02
CA ASN A 22 -3.78 -8.57 -67.83
C ASN A 22 -4.44 -9.86 -67.30
N ASP A 23 -5.77 -9.91 -67.21
CA ASP A 23 -6.50 -11.10 -66.74
C ASP A 23 -6.30 -12.31 -67.67
N ASP A 24 -6.26 -12.10 -68.99
CA ASP A 24 -6.20 -13.19 -69.97
C ASP A 24 -4.75 -13.68 -70.25
N ASN A 25 -3.70 -12.95 -69.83
CA ASN A 25 -2.28 -13.30 -70.15
C ASN A 25 -1.35 -13.47 -68.95
N PHE A 26 -1.77 -13.11 -67.75
CA PHE A 26 -0.95 -13.17 -66.53
C PHE A 26 -1.80 -13.64 -65.34
N GLU A 27 -2.25 -14.89 -65.37
CA GLU A 27 -2.85 -15.54 -64.19
C GLU A 27 -1.89 -15.44 -62.99
N GLY A 28 -2.36 -14.80 -61.91
CA GLY A 28 -1.58 -14.54 -60.70
C GLY A 28 -1.04 -13.11 -60.54
N LEU A 29 -1.30 -12.17 -61.46
CA LEU A 29 -0.89 -10.75 -61.29
C LEU A 29 -1.60 -10.07 -60.11
N ASP A 30 -2.87 -10.40 -59.85
CA ASP A 30 -3.60 -9.90 -58.66
C ASP A 30 -3.03 -10.49 -57.36
N ASP A 31 -2.57 -11.76 -57.39
CA ASP A 31 -1.89 -12.42 -56.27
C ASP A 31 -0.46 -11.91 -56.02
N MET A 32 0.09 -11.14 -56.97
CA MET A 32 1.43 -10.51 -56.89
C MET A 32 1.37 -9.03 -56.47
N THR A 33 0.21 -8.50 -56.06
CA THR A 33 0.09 -7.09 -55.64
C THR A 33 0.49 -6.88 -54.18
N GLN A 34 1.74 -6.42 -54.04
CA GLN A 34 2.46 -5.87 -52.87
C GLN A 34 3.29 -6.88 -52.05
N PRO A 35 4.61 -6.61 -51.83
CA PRO A 35 5.37 -7.37 -50.85
C PRO A 35 4.74 -7.17 -49.47
N THR A 36 4.17 -8.23 -48.92
CA THR A 36 3.60 -8.22 -47.58
C THR A 36 4.75 -8.22 -46.57
N ASN A 37 4.91 -7.11 -45.87
CA ASN A 37 5.85 -6.96 -44.77
C ASN A 37 5.25 -7.56 -43.49
N LEU A 38 5.09 -8.88 -43.50
CA LEU A 38 4.62 -9.65 -42.35
C LEU A 38 5.74 -9.74 -41.31
N MET A 39 5.59 -8.98 -40.23
CA MET A 39 6.56 -8.96 -39.16
C MET A 39 6.22 -9.99 -38.07
N LYS A 40 7.27 -10.61 -37.52
CA LYS A 40 7.23 -11.35 -36.25
C LYS A 40 8.15 -10.65 -35.26
N ILE A 41 7.56 -9.81 -34.42
CA ILE A 41 8.29 -8.93 -33.52
C ILE A 41 8.39 -9.60 -32.16
N GLU A 42 9.60 -9.66 -31.60
CA GLU A 42 9.82 -9.91 -30.17
C GLU A 42 10.58 -8.70 -29.63
N TYR A 43 9.98 -7.98 -28.69
CA TYR A 43 10.52 -6.70 -28.24
C TYR A 43 10.28 -6.47 -26.76
N THR A 44 11.32 -6.01 -26.06
CA THR A 44 11.22 -5.57 -24.66
C THR A 44 11.22 -4.04 -24.62
N LEU A 45 10.23 -3.45 -23.94
CA LEU A 45 10.15 -1.99 -23.81
C LEU A 45 11.35 -1.41 -23.07
N THR A 46 11.86 -0.29 -23.58
CA THR A 46 12.91 0.53 -22.98
C THR A 46 12.32 1.70 -22.20
N ASP A 47 13.12 2.37 -21.37
CA ASP A 47 12.74 3.60 -20.65
C ASP A 47 12.16 4.68 -21.59
N ALA A 48 12.73 4.82 -22.80
CA ALA A 48 12.25 5.76 -23.80
C ALA A 48 10.89 5.36 -24.40
N ASP A 49 10.60 4.06 -24.47
CA ASP A 49 9.31 3.58 -24.98
C ASP A 49 8.18 3.91 -24.00
N TYR A 50 8.40 3.86 -22.68
CA TYR A 50 7.40 4.29 -21.69
C TYR A 50 7.05 5.79 -21.82
N ALA A 51 8.04 6.63 -22.12
CA ALA A 51 7.81 8.04 -22.43
C ALA A 51 6.99 8.21 -23.72
N THR A 52 7.26 7.40 -24.73
CA THR A 52 6.49 7.36 -25.98
C THR A 52 5.04 6.93 -25.73
N ILE A 53 4.81 5.83 -25.00
CA ILE A 53 3.48 5.34 -24.62
C ILE A 53 2.69 6.41 -23.86
N SER A 54 3.32 7.05 -22.88
CA SER A 54 2.72 8.10 -22.05
C SER A 54 2.35 9.35 -22.86
N SER A 55 3.12 9.67 -23.89
CA SER A 55 2.95 10.90 -24.67
C SER A 55 2.15 10.73 -25.97
N ASN A 56 1.94 9.49 -26.43
CA ASN A 56 1.18 9.15 -27.64
C ASN A 56 -0.26 9.74 -27.59
N SER A 57 -0.69 10.34 -28.70
CA SER A 57 -1.96 11.07 -28.81
C SER A 57 -3.18 10.17 -28.70
N THR A 58 -3.15 8.99 -29.30
CA THR A 58 -4.22 7.98 -29.21
C THR A 58 -4.35 7.48 -27.77
N ASN A 59 -3.23 7.15 -27.12
CA ASN A 59 -3.21 6.72 -25.72
C ASN A 59 -3.77 7.79 -24.79
N LYS A 60 -3.44 9.07 -25.01
CA LYS A 60 -4.01 10.19 -24.23
C LYS A 60 -5.52 10.27 -24.37
N LYS A 61 -6.06 10.02 -25.56
CA LYS A 61 -7.51 9.97 -25.78
C LYS A 61 -8.14 8.82 -25.00
N ILE A 62 -7.60 7.61 -25.13
CA ILE A 62 -8.05 6.41 -24.39
C ILE A 62 -8.05 6.69 -22.87
N ALA A 63 -6.96 7.24 -22.34
CA ALA A 63 -6.84 7.54 -20.92
C ALA A 63 -7.82 8.63 -20.45
N THR A 64 -8.14 9.59 -21.31
CA THR A 64 -9.13 10.62 -21.00
C THR A 64 -10.53 10.03 -20.93
N ASP A 65 -10.89 9.21 -21.93
CA ASP A 65 -12.21 8.54 -21.99
C ASP A 65 -12.40 7.58 -20.80
N ALA A 66 -11.32 6.93 -20.33
CA ALA A 66 -11.33 6.04 -19.17
C ALA A 66 -11.10 6.73 -17.81
N GLY A 67 -10.84 8.05 -17.78
CA GLY A 67 -10.60 8.81 -16.54
C GLY A 67 -9.26 8.52 -15.83
N VAL A 68 -8.26 8.01 -16.56
CA VAL A 68 -6.95 7.57 -16.04
C VAL A 68 -5.77 8.37 -16.61
N SER A 69 -6.00 9.59 -17.11
CA SER A 69 -4.96 10.44 -17.72
C SER A 69 -3.74 10.64 -16.82
N LYS A 70 -3.94 10.78 -15.51
CA LYS A 70 -2.82 10.94 -14.56
C LYS A 70 -1.99 9.66 -14.42
N ASP A 71 -2.64 8.50 -14.44
CA ASP A 71 -1.95 7.20 -14.40
C ASP A 71 -1.09 7.02 -15.66
N LEU A 72 -1.61 7.38 -16.85
CA LEU A 72 -0.84 7.37 -18.11
C LEU A 72 0.35 8.34 -18.07
N GLU A 73 0.16 9.56 -17.56
CA GLU A 73 1.26 10.54 -17.41
C GLU A 73 2.41 10.01 -16.54
N ASN A 74 2.08 9.22 -15.52
CA ASN A 74 3.07 8.68 -14.59
C ASN A 74 3.90 7.54 -15.20
N VAL A 75 3.43 6.88 -16.27
CA VAL A 75 4.15 5.78 -16.94
C VAL A 75 5.57 6.18 -17.34
N LYS A 76 5.78 7.40 -17.87
CA LYS A 76 7.11 7.90 -18.26
C LYS A 76 8.10 8.08 -17.11
N THR A 77 7.60 8.18 -15.88
CA THR A 77 8.44 8.37 -14.68
C THR A 77 8.62 7.06 -13.95
N ASN A 78 7.55 6.26 -13.89
CA ASN A 78 7.50 5.00 -13.18
C ASN A 78 8.15 3.85 -13.96
N MET A 79 8.17 3.94 -15.29
CA MET A 79 8.72 2.92 -16.20
C MET A 79 8.06 1.54 -16.07
N TYR A 80 6.75 1.52 -15.81
CA TYR A 80 5.92 0.32 -15.79
C TYR A 80 4.48 0.62 -16.17
N LEU A 81 3.78 -0.41 -16.64
CA LEU A 81 2.33 -0.43 -16.85
C LEU A 81 1.59 -0.96 -15.59
N THR A 82 0.28 -0.79 -15.51
CA THR A 82 -0.53 -1.12 -14.32
C THR A 82 -1.87 -1.75 -14.71
N GLU A 83 -2.68 -2.18 -13.75
CA GLU A 83 -4.05 -2.63 -14.02
C GLU A 83 -4.95 -1.56 -14.66
N LYS A 84 -4.65 -0.27 -14.45
CA LYS A 84 -5.40 0.85 -15.06
C LYS A 84 -4.87 1.23 -16.44
N ILE A 85 -3.57 1.07 -16.63
CA ILE A 85 -2.88 1.33 -17.91
C ILE A 85 -2.39 -0.01 -18.42
N THR A 86 -3.31 -0.80 -18.99
CA THR A 86 -3.05 -2.16 -19.42
C THR A 86 -2.17 -2.20 -20.67
N GLY A 87 -1.41 -3.28 -20.87
CA GLY A 87 -0.71 -3.46 -22.15
C GLY A 87 -1.69 -3.58 -23.31
N ALA A 88 -2.80 -4.31 -23.11
CA ALA A 88 -3.85 -4.50 -24.11
C ALA A 88 -4.38 -3.20 -24.72
N ASP A 89 -4.59 -2.16 -23.90
CA ASP A 89 -5.16 -0.89 -24.37
C ASP A 89 -4.11 0.11 -24.86
N TYR A 90 -2.91 0.12 -24.26
CA TYR A 90 -1.94 1.21 -24.44
C TYR A 90 -0.68 0.85 -25.25
N ILE A 91 -0.39 -0.42 -25.46
CA ILE A 91 0.69 -0.87 -26.36
C ILE A 91 0.31 -0.77 -27.85
N PRO A 92 -0.94 -1.05 -28.28
CA PRO A 92 -1.33 -0.95 -29.68
C PRO A 92 -0.92 0.32 -30.43
N ALA A 93 -1.19 1.49 -29.85
CA ALA A 93 -0.86 2.76 -30.50
C ALA A 93 0.66 2.98 -30.59
N PHE A 94 1.41 2.51 -29.59
CA PHE A 94 2.86 2.53 -29.62
C PHE A 94 3.43 1.61 -30.70
N LEU A 95 2.88 0.40 -30.87
CA LEU A 95 3.29 -0.50 -31.94
C LEU A 95 2.97 0.05 -33.32
N LEU A 96 1.83 0.74 -33.46
CA LEU A 96 1.45 1.38 -34.72
C LEU A 96 2.44 2.49 -35.11
N ASP A 97 2.84 3.34 -34.16
CA ASP A 97 3.84 4.39 -34.41
C ASP A 97 5.23 3.80 -34.71
N LYS A 98 5.64 2.78 -33.94
CA LYS A 98 7.00 2.21 -34.02
C LYS A 98 7.20 1.31 -35.24
N TYR A 99 6.18 0.51 -35.58
CA TYR A 99 6.20 -0.46 -36.68
C TYR A 99 5.20 -0.07 -37.77
N TYR A 100 5.23 1.18 -38.19
CA TYR A 100 4.28 1.77 -39.15
C TYR A 100 4.30 1.12 -40.55
N THR A 101 5.31 0.32 -40.87
CA THR A 101 5.44 -0.42 -42.14
C THR A 101 4.98 -1.87 -42.04
N ALA A 102 4.48 -2.33 -40.89
CA ALA A 102 3.99 -3.68 -40.71
C ALA A 102 2.64 -3.86 -41.45
N ASP A 103 2.47 -5.02 -42.08
CA ASP A 103 1.23 -5.33 -42.80
C ASP A 103 0.29 -6.24 -41.99
N LYS A 104 -0.99 -6.29 -42.39
CA LYS A 104 -2.03 -7.15 -41.81
C LYS A 104 -1.53 -8.60 -41.68
N GLY A 105 -1.71 -9.18 -40.50
CA GLY A 105 -1.20 -10.51 -40.17
C GLY A 105 0.17 -10.50 -39.47
N SER A 106 0.82 -9.34 -39.34
CA SER A 106 1.98 -9.18 -38.47
C SER A 106 1.62 -9.48 -37.01
N SER A 107 2.58 -10.02 -36.26
CA SER A 107 2.44 -10.37 -34.85
C SER A 107 3.59 -9.80 -34.02
N ALA A 108 3.32 -9.45 -32.78
CA ALA A 108 4.28 -8.89 -31.85
C ALA A 108 4.12 -9.49 -30.46
N LYS A 109 5.20 -10.02 -29.89
CA LYS A 109 5.32 -10.35 -28.47
C LYS A 109 6.08 -9.25 -27.77
N ILE A 110 5.41 -8.55 -26.88
CA ILE A 110 5.94 -7.37 -26.20
C ILE A 110 6.13 -7.69 -24.72
N THR A 111 7.37 -7.61 -24.26
CA THR A 111 7.73 -7.72 -22.85
C THR A 111 7.86 -6.34 -22.23
N TYR A 112 7.25 -6.12 -21.07
CA TYR A 112 7.28 -4.85 -20.37
C TYR A 112 7.21 -5.05 -18.85
N LYS A 113 7.63 -4.03 -18.10
CA LYS A 113 7.51 -3.98 -16.65
C LYS A 113 6.07 -3.70 -16.28
N TYR A 114 5.48 -4.56 -15.48
CA TYR A 114 4.12 -4.46 -15.00
C TYR A 114 4.14 -4.37 -13.48
N LYS A 115 3.40 -3.41 -12.91
CA LYS A 115 3.23 -3.30 -11.47
C LYS A 115 1.94 -3.99 -11.04
N GLU A 116 2.09 -5.09 -10.34
CA GLU A 116 1.02 -5.90 -9.80
C GLU A 116 0.24 -5.15 -8.71
N ALA A 117 -1.02 -5.56 -8.50
CA ALA A 117 -1.84 -5.06 -7.42
C ALA A 117 -1.17 -5.29 -6.06
N MET A 118 -1.55 -4.50 -5.06
CA MET A 118 -1.08 -4.74 -3.69
C MET A 118 -1.64 -6.07 -3.18
N SER A 119 -0.84 -6.78 -2.37
CA SER A 119 -1.35 -7.94 -1.63
C SER A 119 -2.52 -7.52 -0.73
N SER A 120 -3.39 -8.47 -0.37
CA SER A 120 -4.47 -8.21 0.59
C SER A 120 -3.96 -7.71 1.94
N LEU A 121 -2.73 -8.07 2.31
CA LEU A 121 -2.10 -7.59 3.53
C LEU A 121 -1.67 -6.12 3.38
N LEU A 122 -0.93 -5.78 2.32
CA LEU A 122 -0.44 -4.42 2.10
C LEU A 122 -1.58 -3.43 1.85
N SER A 123 -2.64 -3.84 1.15
CA SER A 123 -3.78 -2.96 0.82
C SER A 123 -4.48 -2.40 2.06
N GLU A 124 -4.57 -3.18 3.15
CA GLU A 124 -5.13 -2.72 4.44
C GLU A 124 -4.29 -1.60 5.09
N TYR A 125 -2.98 -1.55 4.80
CA TYR A 125 -2.06 -0.55 5.36
C TYR A 125 -1.57 0.44 4.29
N ALA A 126 -2.11 0.45 3.09
CA ALA A 126 -1.66 1.33 2.00
C ALA A 126 -1.91 2.82 2.27
N SER A 127 -2.80 3.14 3.22
CA SER A 127 -3.21 4.51 3.56
C SER A 127 -3.42 4.66 5.06
N VAL A 128 -2.37 4.37 5.85
CA VAL A 128 -2.42 4.50 7.32
C VAL A 128 -2.59 5.97 7.71
N LYS A 129 -3.66 6.29 8.44
CA LYS A 129 -3.90 7.62 9.00
C LYS A 129 -2.95 7.89 10.18
N TYR A 130 -2.63 9.14 10.44
CA TYR A 130 -1.76 9.54 11.55
C TYR A 130 -2.54 10.24 12.65
N LEU A 131 -2.30 9.89 13.91
CA LEU A 131 -2.83 10.55 15.10
C LEU A 131 -1.72 10.73 16.14
N LYS A 132 -1.51 11.98 16.58
CA LYS A 132 -0.75 12.32 17.79
C LYS A 132 -1.74 12.92 18.80
N PRO A 133 -2.15 12.20 19.87
CA PRO A 133 -3.10 12.72 20.85
C PRO A 133 -2.57 13.98 21.53
N THR A 134 -3.42 14.99 21.68
CA THR A 134 -3.15 16.17 22.52
C THR A 134 -3.75 15.98 23.91
N ASP A 135 -3.53 16.94 24.80
CA ASP A 135 -4.17 16.97 26.12
C ASP A 135 -5.70 16.81 26.04
N ALA A 136 -6.34 17.39 25.02
CA ALA A 136 -7.78 17.25 24.83
C ALA A 136 -8.19 15.80 24.55
N GLU A 137 -7.40 15.07 23.75
CA GLU A 137 -7.65 13.65 23.51
C GLU A 137 -7.33 12.78 24.73
N TYR A 138 -6.25 13.05 25.48
CA TYR A 138 -5.97 12.30 26.71
C TYR A 138 -7.08 12.48 27.77
N LYS A 139 -7.69 13.67 27.87
CA LYS A 139 -8.85 13.92 28.75
C LYS A 139 -10.05 13.02 28.44
N LEU A 140 -10.25 12.61 27.18
CA LEU A 140 -11.31 11.65 26.83
C LEU A 140 -11.12 10.31 27.55
N VAL A 141 -9.87 9.93 27.83
CA VAL A 141 -9.55 8.67 28.50
C VAL A 141 -9.77 8.78 30.00
N TYR A 142 -9.22 9.82 30.64
CA TYR A 142 -9.24 9.99 32.10
C TYR A 142 -10.55 10.58 32.64
N GLY A 143 -11.28 11.37 31.84
CA GLY A 143 -12.45 12.14 32.29
C GLY A 143 -12.07 13.42 33.04
N GLU A 144 -12.98 13.92 33.87
CA GLU A 144 -12.84 15.23 34.55
C GLU A 144 -12.02 15.18 35.83
N ASN A 145 -12.04 14.04 36.54
CA ASN A 145 -11.45 13.92 37.88
C ASN A 145 -9.97 13.52 37.87
N ALA A 146 -9.43 13.19 36.71
CA ALA A 146 -8.03 12.81 36.57
C ALA A 146 -7.47 13.29 35.23
N PHE A 147 -6.16 13.48 35.17
CA PHE A 147 -5.50 13.82 33.92
C PHE A 147 -4.05 13.34 33.91
N ALA A 148 -3.58 12.91 32.74
CA ALA A 148 -2.17 12.83 32.41
C ALA A 148 -2.00 13.06 30.90
N PRO A 149 -0.90 13.70 30.44
CA PRO A 149 -0.61 13.89 29.01
C PRO A 149 0.01 12.64 28.36
N TYR A 150 -0.34 11.47 28.87
CA TYR A 150 0.12 10.15 28.46
C TYR A 150 -0.88 9.09 28.91
N LEU A 151 -0.83 7.91 28.29
CA LEU A 151 -1.52 6.73 28.80
C LEU A 151 -0.61 5.98 29.80
N ASN A 152 -1.21 5.10 30.59
CA ASN A 152 -0.51 4.21 31.50
C ASN A 152 -1.07 2.79 31.36
N GLU A 153 -0.50 1.82 32.07
CA GLU A 153 -0.90 0.41 32.00
C GLU A 153 -2.42 0.19 32.15
N LYS A 154 -3.10 1.01 32.96
CA LYS A 154 -4.55 0.91 33.19
C LYS A 154 -5.38 1.60 32.11
N THR A 155 -4.83 2.59 31.42
CA THR A 155 -5.56 3.44 30.48
C THR A 155 -5.22 3.20 29.01
N GLU A 156 -4.11 2.53 28.70
CA GLU A 156 -3.70 2.22 27.32
C GLU A 156 -4.78 1.45 26.54
N GLY A 157 -5.42 0.47 27.21
CA GLY A 157 -6.53 -0.29 26.63
C GLY A 157 -7.77 0.54 26.30
N GLN A 158 -7.85 1.79 26.78
CA GLN A 158 -8.95 2.72 26.52
C GLN A 158 -8.67 3.70 25.38
N MET A 159 -7.57 3.53 24.63
CA MET A 159 -7.22 4.34 23.45
C MET A 159 -8.35 4.39 22.39
N SER A 160 -9.23 3.38 22.37
CA SER A 160 -10.43 3.38 21.53
C SER A 160 -11.35 4.58 21.76
N LYS A 161 -11.38 5.16 22.96
CA LYS A 161 -12.13 6.41 23.24
C LYS A 161 -11.63 7.56 22.38
N ILE A 162 -10.32 7.72 22.28
CA ILE A 162 -9.68 8.74 21.43
C ILE A 162 -9.99 8.47 19.97
N LEU A 163 -9.79 7.23 19.52
CA LEU A 163 -9.98 6.86 18.12
C LEU A 163 -11.42 7.04 17.66
N ASN A 164 -12.40 6.69 18.50
CA ASN A 164 -13.82 6.89 18.19
C ASN A 164 -14.19 8.36 18.05
N GLU A 165 -13.59 9.25 18.85
CA GLU A 165 -13.83 10.70 18.72
C GLU A 165 -13.18 11.25 17.44
N LYS A 166 -11.92 10.91 17.18
CA LYS A 166 -11.16 11.46 16.03
C LYS A 166 -11.55 10.85 14.68
N PHE A 167 -12.08 9.64 14.68
CA PHE A 167 -12.42 8.88 13.49
C PHE A 167 -13.84 8.28 13.62
N LYS A 168 -14.81 9.12 14.00
CA LYS A 168 -16.22 8.75 14.17
C LYS A 168 -16.86 8.08 12.95
N ASP A 169 -16.40 8.45 11.75
CA ASP A 169 -16.88 7.96 10.46
C ASP A 169 -15.91 6.92 9.85
N ALA A 170 -15.14 6.21 10.69
CA ALA A 170 -14.20 5.19 10.20
C ALA A 170 -14.95 4.04 9.54
N GLU A 171 -14.54 3.71 8.31
CA GLU A 171 -14.98 2.52 7.60
C GLU A 171 -14.13 1.31 8.01
N LYS A 172 -14.69 0.11 7.85
CA LYS A 172 -13.96 -1.15 8.08
C LYS A 172 -12.66 -1.17 7.26
N GLY A 173 -11.56 -1.54 7.89
CA GLY A 173 -10.23 -1.54 7.30
C GLY A 173 -9.47 -0.22 7.48
N THR A 174 -10.06 0.81 8.09
CA THR A 174 -9.32 2.04 8.43
C THR A 174 -8.19 1.71 9.41
N ALA A 175 -6.94 1.87 8.98
CA ALA A 175 -5.75 1.78 9.82
C ALA A 175 -5.29 3.16 10.31
N VAL A 176 -4.94 3.26 11.59
CA VAL A 176 -4.43 4.48 12.23
C VAL A 176 -3.14 4.17 12.96
N PHE A 177 -2.07 4.87 12.61
CA PHE A 177 -0.84 4.96 13.38
C PHE A 177 -1.03 6.01 14.48
N VAL A 178 -0.87 5.57 15.73
CA VAL A 178 -0.99 6.41 16.92
C VAL A 178 0.40 6.64 17.51
N ASP A 179 0.82 7.90 17.52
CA ASP A 179 2.02 8.42 18.16
C ASP A 179 1.62 9.00 19.52
N TYR A 180 1.75 8.21 20.59
CA TYR A 180 1.28 8.58 21.93
C TYR A 180 2.38 8.39 22.96
N LYS A 181 2.19 8.92 24.17
CA LYS A 181 3.15 8.80 25.28
C LYS A 181 2.65 7.76 26.29
N LEU A 182 3.57 6.95 26.83
CA LEU A 182 3.34 6.07 27.97
C LEU A 182 4.08 6.60 29.20
N GLY A 183 3.41 6.66 30.34
CA GLY A 183 3.97 7.11 31.61
C GLY A 183 3.33 6.41 32.81
N GLU A 184 3.68 6.87 34.01
CA GLU A 184 3.19 6.31 35.27
C GLU A 184 2.36 7.31 36.06
N GLY A 185 1.25 6.84 36.64
CA GLY A 185 0.38 7.68 37.47
C GLY A 185 -0.48 8.65 36.66
N GLN A 186 -1.13 9.55 37.40
CA GLN A 186 -2.00 10.61 36.90
C GLN A 186 -2.19 11.67 37.98
N LEU A 187 -2.62 12.86 37.58
CA LEU A 187 -3.02 13.94 38.48
C LEU A 187 -4.50 13.78 38.84
N GLU A 188 -4.82 13.67 40.14
CA GLU A 188 -6.22 13.63 40.62
C GLU A 188 -6.75 15.04 40.93
N ASN A 189 -8.01 15.29 40.57
CA ASN A 189 -8.69 16.59 40.60
C ASN A 189 -7.81 17.70 39.99
N PRO A 190 -7.46 17.57 38.70
CA PRO A 190 -6.50 18.45 38.06
C PRO A 190 -7.03 19.90 37.99
N LEU A 191 -6.35 20.81 38.68
CA LEU A 191 -6.57 22.26 38.54
C LEU A 191 -5.69 22.84 37.43
N MET A 192 -4.49 22.28 37.25
CA MET A 192 -3.56 22.66 36.19
C MET A 192 -2.60 21.52 35.88
N TRP A 193 -2.31 21.33 34.60
CA TRP A 193 -1.12 20.65 34.13
C TRP A 193 -0.64 21.39 32.88
N GLN A 194 0.49 22.07 32.98
CA GLN A 194 1.10 22.78 31.86
C GLN A 194 2.41 22.07 31.48
N ASN A 195 2.37 21.37 30.34
CA ASN A 195 3.47 20.60 29.74
C ASN A 195 4.06 21.27 28.49
N PHE A 196 3.54 22.43 28.07
CA PHE A 196 4.01 23.23 26.94
C PHE A 196 3.98 22.57 25.54
N GLU A 197 3.47 21.35 25.41
CA GLU A 197 3.38 20.57 24.16
C GLU A 197 2.46 21.19 23.11
N ALA A 198 1.57 22.10 23.52
CA ALA A 198 0.64 22.78 22.63
C ALA A 198 1.21 24.09 22.03
N LEU A 199 2.44 24.48 22.39
CA LEU A 199 3.02 25.77 22.02
C LEU A 199 4.13 25.62 20.96
N PRO A 200 4.25 26.52 19.98
CA PRO A 200 5.34 26.46 19.03
C PRO A 200 6.70 26.79 19.68
N THR A 201 7.78 26.15 19.18
CA THR A 201 9.14 26.43 19.67
C THR A 201 9.52 27.89 19.44
N GLY A 202 10.08 28.53 20.46
CA GLY A 202 10.50 29.92 20.47
C GLY A 202 9.41 30.91 20.89
N ASP A 203 8.15 30.47 21.02
CA ASP A 203 7.03 31.35 21.35
C ASP A 203 6.34 30.94 22.65
N LEU A 204 6.31 31.86 23.61
CA LEU A 204 5.58 31.73 24.87
C LEU A 204 4.35 32.65 24.93
N LYS A 205 4.14 33.50 23.91
CA LYS A 205 3.04 34.49 23.90
C LYS A 205 1.67 33.85 23.72
N GLU A 206 1.62 32.65 23.15
CA GLU A 206 0.38 31.89 22.98
C GLU A 206 -0.09 31.20 24.27
N LEU A 207 0.71 31.25 25.35
CA LEU A 207 0.35 30.70 26.65
C LEU A 207 -0.72 31.57 27.33
N LYS A 208 -2.00 31.25 27.05
CA LYS A 208 -3.16 32.06 27.45
C LYS A 208 -3.33 32.18 28.96
N GLY A 209 -3.54 33.41 29.43
CA GLY A 209 -3.85 33.73 30.83
C GLY A 209 -2.65 33.80 31.76
N TRP A 210 -1.44 33.53 31.25
CA TRP A 210 -0.20 33.68 32.01
C TRP A 210 0.35 35.10 31.87
N PHE A 211 0.94 35.61 32.95
CA PHE A 211 1.70 36.86 32.91
C PHE A 211 3.18 36.53 32.66
N ILE A 212 3.71 37.01 31.54
CA ILE A 212 5.11 36.84 31.15
C ILE A 212 5.76 38.23 31.01
N SER A 213 6.87 38.45 31.71
CA SER A 213 7.68 39.66 31.51
C SER A 213 9.16 39.34 31.61
N SER A 214 10.00 40.09 30.91
CA SER A 214 11.45 39.91 30.98
C SER A 214 12.20 41.22 30.72
N THR A 215 13.36 41.38 31.36
CA THR A 215 14.30 42.49 31.19
C THR A 215 15.73 41.95 31.00
N GLY A 216 16.63 42.74 30.41
CA GLY A 216 18.05 42.38 30.28
C GLY A 216 18.40 41.51 29.06
N ASP A 217 17.83 41.85 27.89
CA ASP A 217 18.14 41.28 26.57
C ASP A 217 17.89 39.76 26.41
N THR A 218 17.07 39.16 27.27
CA THR A 218 16.66 37.74 27.19
C THR A 218 15.23 37.57 27.70
N GLN A 219 14.59 36.44 27.40
CA GLN A 219 13.19 36.16 27.74
C GLN A 219 12.93 34.68 27.98
N TRP A 220 11.86 34.38 28.71
CA TRP A 220 11.30 33.02 28.77
C TRP A 220 10.84 32.60 27.36
N LYS A 221 11.18 31.37 26.96
CA LYS A 221 10.80 30.82 25.67
C LYS A 221 10.52 29.34 25.77
N VAL A 222 9.61 28.85 24.93
CA VAL A 222 9.45 27.42 24.68
C VAL A 222 10.64 26.94 23.86
N THR A 223 11.22 25.81 24.23
CA THR A 223 12.20 25.09 23.42
C THR A 223 11.81 23.62 23.37
N SER A 224 12.49 22.84 22.54
CA SER A 224 12.16 21.44 22.30
C SER A 224 13.42 20.60 22.19
N TYR A 225 13.37 19.41 22.77
CA TYR A 225 14.40 18.39 22.64
C TYR A 225 13.77 17.00 22.77
N ASP A 226 14.14 16.09 21.87
CA ASP A 226 13.72 14.67 21.90
C ASP A 226 12.20 14.44 21.98
N ASP A 227 11.42 15.25 21.24
CA ASP A 227 9.94 15.24 21.24
C ASP A 227 9.28 15.64 22.58
N ASN A 228 10.00 16.44 23.38
CA ASN A 228 9.49 17.11 24.56
C ASN A 228 9.64 18.63 24.44
N GLN A 229 8.59 19.38 24.73
CA GLN A 229 8.58 20.84 24.79
C GLN A 229 8.58 21.31 26.24
N TYR A 230 9.31 22.38 26.52
CA TYR A 230 9.45 22.93 27.86
C TYR A 230 9.84 24.40 27.78
N VAL A 231 9.71 25.13 28.89
CA VAL A 231 10.16 26.52 28.95
C VAL A 231 11.59 26.63 29.45
N GLN A 232 12.34 27.59 28.91
CA GLN A 232 13.73 27.83 29.26
C GLN A 232 14.02 29.31 29.49
N TYR A 233 14.86 29.59 30.48
CA TYR A 233 15.50 30.91 30.67
C TYR A 233 16.99 30.76 30.98
N SER A 234 17.80 31.72 30.51
CA SER A 234 19.23 31.78 30.83
C SER A 234 19.75 33.23 30.73
N ALA A 235 20.62 33.60 31.67
CA ALA A 235 21.41 34.84 31.59
C ALA A 235 22.70 34.65 30.76
N ASN A 236 22.95 33.43 30.24
CA ASN A 236 24.17 33.17 29.50
C ASN A 236 24.21 34.03 28.23
N GLY A 237 25.29 34.78 28.06
CA GLY A 237 25.46 35.70 26.92
C GLY A 237 24.74 37.04 27.05
N THR A 238 24.01 37.32 28.14
CA THR A 238 23.47 38.67 28.37
C THR A 238 24.57 39.64 28.79
N LYS A 239 24.36 40.94 28.54
CA LYS A 239 25.35 42.00 28.81
C LYS A 239 25.32 42.55 30.24
N GLY A 240 24.43 42.04 31.08
CA GLY A 240 24.24 42.53 32.45
C GLY A 240 23.08 41.81 33.15
N ALA A 241 22.54 42.44 34.19
CA ALA A 241 21.42 41.92 34.95
C ALA A 241 20.18 41.70 34.08
N CYS A 242 19.50 40.57 34.31
CA CYS A 242 18.26 40.19 33.64
C CYS A 242 17.29 39.59 34.66
N VAL A 243 16.01 39.86 34.47
CA VAL A 243 14.93 39.33 35.29
C VAL A 243 13.84 38.80 34.38
N GLY A 244 13.34 37.60 34.66
CA GLY A 244 12.24 36.98 33.94
C GLY A 244 11.14 36.54 34.90
N TRP A 245 9.91 36.95 34.67
CA TRP A 245 8.74 36.47 35.41
C TRP A 245 7.85 35.65 34.49
N MET A 246 7.45 34.47 34.98
CA MET A 246 6.38 33.66 34.41
C MET A 246 5.40 33.33 35.53
N VAL A 247 4.19 33.88 35.47
CA VAL A 247 3.18 33.74 36.52
C VAL A 247 1.94 33.05 35.98
N THR A 248 1.45 32.04 36.70
CA THR A 248 0.24 31.30 36.34
C THR A 248 -0.99 32.21 36.32
N PRO A 249 -2.07 31.81 35.62
CA PRO A 249 -3.41 32.31 35.92
C PRO A 249 -3.79 32.08 37.39
N ALA A 250 -4.86 32.72 37.85
CA ALA A 250 -5.42 32.48 39.17
C ALA A 250 -5.91 31.03 39.32
N ILE A 251 -5.46 30.36 40.38
CA ILE A 251 -5.82 28.96 40.68
C ILE A 251 -6.62 28.95 41.99
N SER A 252 -7.86 28.46 41.94
CA SER A 252 -8.70 28.28 43.13
C SER A 252 -8.32 26.98 43.83
N VAL A 253 -7.64 27.06 44.97
CA VAL A 253 -7.08 25.88 45.65
C VAL A 253 -7.89 25.50 46.89
N THR A 254 -7.86 24.22 47.22
CA THR A 254 -8.55 23.59 48.33
C THR A 254 -7.56 22.87 49.24
N ALA A 255 -8.04 22.45 50.42
CA ALA A 255 -7.22 21.66 51.32
C ALA A 255 -6.89 20.31 50.67
N GLY A 256 -5.60 19.96 50.61
CA GLY A 256 -5.13 18.75 49.95
C GLY A 256 -4.56 18.95 48.55
N ASP A 257 -4.67 20.15 47.97
CA ASP A 257 -3.97 20.48 46.71
C ASP A 257 -2.47 20.67 46.93
N TYR A 258 -1.68 20.33 45.91
CA TYR A 258 -0.24 20.47 45.85
C TYR A 258 0.18 21.21 44.59
N LEU A 259 1.29 21.93 44.66
CA LEU A 259 2.05 22.43 43.52
C LEU A 259 3.26 21.53 43.26
N ALA A 260 3.50 21.14 42.02
CA ALA A 260 4.70 20.43 41.59
C ALA A 260 5.11 20.86 40.17
N PHE A 261 6.37 20.62 39.81
CA PHE A 261 6.89 20.80 38.46
C PHE A 261 8.14 19.94 38.25
N ASP A 262 8.48 19.70 36.99
CA ASP A 262 9.75 19.10 36.61
C ASP A 262 10.76 20.19 36.26
N VAL A 263 12.01 19.96 36.63
CA VAL A 263 13.10 20.91 36.36
C VAL A 263 14.38 20.17 36.02
N THR A 264 15.14 20.75 35.10
CA THR A 264 16.56 20.44 34.91
C THR A 264 17.34 21.74 34.74
N VAL A 265 18.64 21.65 34.97
CA VAL A 265 19.56 22.77 34.78
C VAL A 265 20.64 22.43 33.76
N GLY A 266 21.08 23.45 33.04
CA GLY A 266 22.24 23.40 32.17
C GLY A 266 23.29 24.40 32.61
N TYR A 267 24.56 23.99 32.61
CA TYR A 267 25.72 24.80 32.97
C TYR A 267 25.51 25.55 34.30
N TYR A 268 25.22 24.80 35.37
CA TYR A 268 24.97 25.39 36.67
C TYR A 268 26.16 26.23 37.15
N ASN A 269 25.91 27.51 37.45
CA ASN A 269 26.92 28.41 38.02
C ASN A 269 26.37 29.31 39.14
N ALA A 270 25.06 29.58 39.16
CA ALA A 270 24.40 30.28 40.26
C ALA A 270 22.94 29.84 40.45
N SER A 271 22.43 29.98 41.67
CA SER A 271 21.00 29.90 41.94
C SER A 271 20.32 31.17 41.45
N CYS A 272 19.55 31.07 40.36
CA CYS A 272 18.89 32.20 39.72
C CYS A 272 17.37 32.04 39.65
N LEU A 273 16.80 30.90 40.06
CA LEU A 273 15.38 30.63 40.01
C LEU A 273 14.76 30.73 41.40
N SER A 274 13.64 31.44 41.51
CA SER A 274 12.75 31.44 42.67
C SER A 274 11.35 30.99 42.27
N VAL A 275 10.69 30.23 43.14
CA VAL A 275 9.28 29.85 43.03
C VAL A 275 8.51 30.58 44.12
N LEU A 276 7.56 31.42 43.72
CA LEU A 276 6.85 32.33 44.61
C LEU A 276 5.34 32.12 44.49
N ILE A 277 4.61 32.32 45.59
CA ILE A 277 3.14 32.25 45.63
C ILE A 277 2.57 33.60 46.07
N SER A 278 1.55 34.08 45.37
CA SER A 278 0.79 35.29 45.74
C SER A 278 -0.70 35.02 45.80
N GLU A 279 -1.38 35.65 46.75
CA GLU A 279 -2.85 35.66 46.86
C GLU A 279 -3.48 36.92 46.23
N ASN A 280 -2.68 37.95 45.95
CA ASN A 280 -3.15 39.29 45.59
C ASN A 280 -2.51 39.86 44.32
N PHE A 281 -1.82 39.05 43.52
CA PHE A 281 -1.35 39.47 42.20
C PHE A 281 -2.54 39.86 41.31
N ASP A 282 -2.47 41.04 40.71
CA ASP A 282 -3.55 41.63 39.91
C ASP A 282 -3.59 41.11 38.47
N GLY A 283 -2.58 40.34 38.05
CA GLY A 283 -2.42 39.84 36.68
C GLY A 283 -1.55 40.73 35.79
N GLU A 284 -1.11 41.89 36.27
CA GLU A 284 -0.44 42.91 35.46
C GLU A 284 0.88 43.41 36.04
N ASN A 285 0.98 43.59 37.37
CA ASN A 285 2.14 44.21 37.99
C ASN A 285 2.70 43.37 39.16
N VAL A 286 3.85 42.74 38.91
CA VAL A 286 4.52 41.89 39.91
C VAL A 286 5.02 42.67 41.14
N GLY A 287 5.17 44.00 41.04
CA GLY A 287 5.68 44.84 42.13
C GLY A 287 4.65 45.27 43.17
N THR A 288 3.35 45.13 42.89
CA THR A 288 2.25 45.46 43.83
C THR A 288 1.78 44.24 44.63
N ALA A 289 2.16 43.05 44.18
CA ALA A 289 1.79 41.77 44.79
C ALA A 289 2.70 41.41 45.98
N ASN A 290 2.12 40.72 46.96
CA ASN A 290 2.86 40.10 48.04
C ASN A 290 3.24 38.68 47.61
N TRP A 291 4.53 38.35 47.70
CA TRP A 291 5.08 37.08 47.28
C TRP A 291 5.64 36.32 48.49
N VAL A 292 5.15 35.10 48.70
CA VAL A 292 5.73 34.12 49.62
C VAL A 292 6.71 33.27 48.83
N ASP A 293 7.98 33.26 49.25
CA ASP A 293 9.01 32.43 48.64
C ASP A 293 8.92 30.99 49.17
N VAL A 294 8.66 30.04 48.28
CA VAL A 294 8.57 28.60 48.57
C VAL A 294 9.69 27.81 47.87
N THR A 295 10.72 28.50 47.37
CA THR A 295 11.81 27.88 46.59
C THR A 295 12.51 26.77 47.37
N SER A 296 12.71 26.95 48.68
CA SER A 296 13.39 25.98 49.54
C SER A 296 12.60 24.70 49.78
N ASP A 297 11.30 24.70 49.50
CA ASP A 297 10.46 23.51 49.63
C ASP A 297 10.57 22.59 48.40
N PHE A 298 11.26 23.05 47.35
CA PHE A 298 11.58 22.28 46.16
C PHE A 298 13.07 21.86 46.13
N SER A 299 13.32 20.70 45.54
CA SER A 299 14.65 20.17 45.25
C SER A 299 15.11 20.59 43.85
N ILE A 300 15.58 21.83 43.71
CA ILE A 300 16.08 22.35 42.43
C ILE A 300 17.55 21.90 42.21
N PRO A 301 17.89 21.27 41.06
CA PRO A 301 19.24 20.76 40.81
C PRO A 301 20.32 21.85 40.78
N THR A 302 21.50 21.52 41.32
CA THR A 302 22.71 22.36 41.28
C THR A 302 23.83 21.77 40.43
N LYS A 303 23.48 20.81 39.57
CA LYS A 303 24.37 20.09 38.64
C LYS A 303 23.60 19.75 37.35
N PRO A 304 24.28 19.58 36.21
CA PRO A 304 25.73 19.64 36.04
C PRO A 304 26.27 21.06 35.85
N THR A 305 27.56 21.28 36.16
CA THR A 305 28.26 22.55 35.89
C THR A 305 28.72 22.67 34.43
N SER A 306 28.59 21.60 33.63
CA SER A 306 28.88 21.57 32.19
C SER A 306 27.82 20.71 31.48
N GLY A 307 27.32 21.16 30.33
CA GLY A 307 26.23 20.48 29.61
C GLY A 307 24.87 20.65 30.29
N TYR A 308 23.95 19.73 29.99
CA TYR A 308 22.57 19.72 30.49
C TYR A 308 22.30 18.47 31.32
N GLY A 309 21.50 18.61 32.38
CA GLY A 309 20.96 17.48 33.13
C GLY A 309 19.72 16.87 32.47
N THR A 310 19.11 15.89 33.14
CA THR A 310 17.84 15.28 32.75
C THR A 310 16.71 15.84 33.61
N PHE A 311 15.50 15.99 33.04
CA PHE A 311 14.32 16.36 33.81
C PHE A 311 14.06 15.41 34.97
N ALA A 312 13.74 15.99 36.11
CA ALA A 312 13.27 15.29 37.29
C ALA A 312 12.27 16.18 38.05
N SER A 313 11.42 15.55 38.86
CA SER A 313 10.52 16.29 39.73
C SER A 313 11.30 17.16 40.72
N ALA A 314 10.88 18.42 40.84
CA ALA A 314 11.37 19.33 41.88
C ALA A 314 10.80 18.99 43.27
N GLY A 315 9.93 17.96 43.37
CA GLY A 315 9.12 17.70 44.56
C GLY A 315 7.76 18.40 44.50
N LYS A 316 7.03 18.35 45.61
CA LYS A 316 5.70 18.95 45.72
C LYS A 316 5.52 19.73 47.01
N VAL A 317 4.80 20.84 46.93
CA VAL A 317 4.51 21.74 48.05
C VAL A 317 3.00 21.74 48.33
N PRO A 318 2.56 21.51 49.58
CA PRO A 318 1.15 21.57 49.92
C PRO A 318 0.63 23.01 49.85
N LEU A 319 -0.55 23.19 49.26
CA LEU A 319 -1.23 24.48 49.15
C LEU A 319 -2.31 24.67 50.22
N SER A 320 -2.37 23.80 51.23
CA SER A 320 -3.38 23.83 52.30
C SER A 320 -3.46 25.16 53.06
N ALA A 321 -2.35 25.91 53.16
CA ALA A 321 -2.35 27.25 53.77
C ALA A 321 -3.20 28.27 53.00
N TYR A 322 -3.47 28.01 51.73
CA TYR A 322 -4.23 28.85 50.82
C TYR A 322 -5.62 28.29 50.50
N ALA A 323 -6.06 27.25 51.22
CA ALA A 323 -7.35 26.59 50.97
C ALA A 323 -8.52 27.59 50.99
N GLY A 324 -9.38 27.53 49.96
CA GLY A 324 -10.51 28.43 49.76
C GLY A 324 -10.14 29.77 49.14
N LYS A 325 -8.87 29.99 48.76
CA LYS A 325 -8.38 31.23 48.14
C LYS A 325 -7.98 31.00 46.68
N LYS A 326 -7.80 32.10 45.96
CA LYS A 326 -7.13 32.11 44.65
C LYS A 326 -5.66 32.42 44.85
N VAL A 327 -4.80 31.63 44.21
CA VAL A 327 -3.35 31.82 44.25
C VAL A 327 -2.76 31.93 42.84
N TYR A 328 -1.60 32.57 42.77
CA TYR A 328 -0.78 32.73 41.58
C TYR A 328 0.61 32.20 41.90
N VAL A 329 1.16 31.36 41.03
CA VAL A 329 2.50 30.80 41.18
C VAL A 329 3.42 31.48 40.18
N ALA A 330 4.53 32.05 40.65
CA ALA A 330 5.52 32.71 39.84
C ALA A 330 6.84 31.93 39.81
N PHE A 331 7.35 31.72 38.61
CA PHE A 331 8.72 31.29 38.35
C PHE A 331 9.53 32.54 37.98
N LYS A 332 10.30 33.05 38.94
CA LYS A 332 11.13 34.24 38.78
C LYS A 332 12.58 33.83 38.51
N TYR A 333 13.11 34.21 37.36
CA TYR A 333 14.54 34.15 37.08
C TYR A 333 15.20 35.50 37.39
N GLU A 334 16.36 35.50 38.05
CA GLU A 334 17.20 36.67 38.29
C GLU A 334 18.69 36.34 38.16
N GLY A 335 19.31 36.82 37.09
CA GLY A 335 20.72 36.55 36.78
C GLY A 335 21.46 37.76 36.21
N ASP A 336 22.74 37.59 35.96
CA ASP A 336 23.62 38.63 35.39
C ASP A 336 24.74 37.98 34.57
N GLY A 337 24.66 38.11 33.24
CA GLY A 337 25.63 37.54 32.33
C GLY A 337 27.02 38.18 32.44
N ALA A 338 27.10 39.48 32.73
CA ALA A 338 28.37 40.20 32.87
C ALA A 338 29.14 39.74 34.12
N ASN A 339 28.41 39.44 35.20
CA ASN A 339 28.96 38.92 36.46
C ASN A 339 28.97 37.39 36.54
N LYS A 340 28.69 36.69 35.43
CA LYS A 340 28.59 35.23 35.35
C LYS A 340 27.56 34.62 36.31
N LYS A 341 26.61 35.38 36.86
CA LYS A 341 25.48 34.84 37.65
C LYS A 341 24.45 34.25 36.68
N THR A 342 24.70 33.04 36.20
CA THR A 342 23.86 32.38 35.21
C THR A 342 23.73 30.89 35.46
N THR A 343 22.56 30.35 35.16
CA THR A 343 22.27 28.92 35.04
C THR A 343 21.13 28.84 34.04
N THR A 344 21.16 27.87 33.13
CA THR A 344 20.00 27.64 32.27
C THR A 344 19.01 26.79 33.03
N TYR A 345 17.81 27.31 33.29
CA TYR A 345 16.72 26.52 33.88
C TYR A 345 15.77 26.10 32.78
N GLN A 346 15.40 24.82 32.80
CA GLN A 346 14.37 24.24 31.95
C GLN A 346 13.27 23.72 32.88
N ILE A 347 12.03 24.15 32.66
CA ILE A 347 10.88 23.85 33.52
C ILE A 347 9.77 23.23 32.65
N ASP A 348 9.17 22.18 33.18
CA ASP A 348 8.11 21.43 32.51
C ASP A 348 7.09 20.88 33.54
N ASN A 349 5.98 20.34 33.06
CA ASN A 349 4.94 19.65 33.85
C ASN A 349 4.53 20.41 35.11
N ILE A 350 4.17 21.69 34.98
CA ILE A 350 3.67 22.48 36.12
C ILE A 350 2.27 21.97 36.47
N MET A 351 2.16 21.34 37.63
CA MET A 351 0.98 20.61 38.08
C MET A 351 0.39 21.23 39.35
N VAL A 352 -0.94 21.36 39.38
CA VAL A 352 -1.71 21.69 40.58
C VAL A 352 -2.92 20.77 40.71
N GLY A 353 -3.04 20.10 41.86
CA GLY A 353 -4.17 19.21 42.18
C GLY A 353 -3.89 18.34 43.41
N THR A 354 -4.76 17.37 43.68
CA THR A 354 -4.78 16.65 44.97
C THR A 354 -3.77 15.50 45.07
N SER A 355 -3.55 14.76 43.98
CA SER A 355 -2.56 13.66 43.95
C SER A 355 -1.66 13.83 42.74
N ILE A 356 -0.49 14.43 42.95
CA ILE A 356 0.54 14.57 41.92
C ILE A 356 1.19 13.20 41.65
N PRO A 357 1.40 12.79 40.38
CA PRO A 357 2.15 11.58 40.07
C PRO A 357 3.58 11.69 40.62
N ALA A 358 4.11 10.57 41.13
CA ALA A 358 5.48 10.54 41.64
C ALA A 358 6.53 10.74 40.54
N ASN A 359 6.18 10.41 39.30
CA ASN A 359 6.99 10.59 38.11
C ASN A 359 6.09 11.06 36.97
N SER A 360 6.39 12.22 36.38
CA SER A 360 5.68 12.78 35.22
C SER A 360 6.38 12.53 33.90
N LEU A 361 7.53 11.83 33.90
CA LEU A 361 8.22 11.42 32.69
C LEU A 361 7.37 10.42 31.90
N SER A 362 7.47 10.50 30.59
CA SER A 362 6.80 9.60 29.68
C SER A 362 7.66 9.30 28.47
N THR A 363 7.39 8.18 27.81
CA THR A 363 8.14 7.70 26.64
C THR A 363 7.25 7.65 25.40
N PRO A 364 7.69 8.20 24.26
CA PRO A 364 6.97 8.04 23.00
C PRO A 364 6.80 6.58 22.63
N THR A 365 5.59 6.23 22.19
CA THR A 365 5.15 4.88 21.87
C THR A 365 4.33 4.90 20.59
N TYR A 366 4.58 3.94 19.71
CA TYR A 366 3.94 3.84 18.41
C TYR A 366 3.10 2.57 18.33
N ALA A 367 1.85 2.71 17.89
CA ALA A 367 0.96 1.58 17.65
C ALA A 367 0.17 1.79 16.37
N VAL A 368 -0.27 0.70 15.74
CA VAL A 368 -1.27 0.74 14.67
C VAL A 368 -2.53 0.03 15.13
N LYS A 369 -3.66 0.72 15.03
CA LYS A 369 -5.00 0.19 15.30
C LYS A 369 -5.79 0.13 14.00
N VAL A 370 -6.58 -0.91 13.83
CA VAL A 370 -7.41 -1.14 12.64
C VAL A 370 -8.86 -1.27 13.05
N TYR A 371 -9.74 -0.54 12.37
CA TYR A 371 -11.18 -0.59 12.64
C TYR A 371 -11.81 -1.79 11.93
N ASP A 372 -12.42 -2.71 12.69
CA ASP A 372 -13.05 -3.93 12.14
C ASP A 372 -14.48 -3.70 11.61
N GLY A 373 -14.98 -2.46 11.67
CA GLY A 373 -16.36 -2.07 11.40
C GLY A 373 -17.21 -1.88 12.66
N LYS A 374 -16.71 -2.31 13.82
CA LYS A 374 -17.38 -2.16 15.13
C LYS A 374 -16.42 -1.71 16.25
N ASN A 375 -15.19 -2.19 16.25
CA ASN A 375 -14.18 -1.92 17.27
C ASN A 375 -12.81 -1.68 16.63
N TRP A 376 -11.98 -0.93 17.36
CA TRP A 376 -10.56 -0.83 17.06
C TRP A 376 -9.81 -2.06 17.57
N LYS A 377 -9.09 -2.73 16.67
CA LYS A 377 -8.24 -3.90 16.93
C LYS A 377 -6.78 -3.56 16.73
N ASN A 378 -5.90 -4.42 17.24
CA ASN A 378 -4.48 -4.34 16.91
C ASN A 378 -4.27 -4.75 15.44
N LYS A 379 -3.23 -4.20 14.81
CA LYS A 379 -2.72 -4.66 13.51
C LYS A 379 -2.49 -6.18 13.47
N SER A 380 -2.46 -6.74 12.26
CA SER A 380 -2.03 -8.12 12.02
C SER A 380 -0.61 -8.40 12.56
N ASN A 381 -0.35 -9.66 12.94
CA ASN A 381 0.97 -10.10 13.39
C ASN A 381 2.02 -10.10 12.26
N SER A 382 1.58 -10.15 11.00
CA SER A 382 2.46 -10.03 9.83
C SER A 382 2.83 -8.57 9.51
N VAL A 383 2.37 -7.63 10.33
CA VAL A 383 2.63 -6.20 10.18
C VAL A 383 3.51 -5.75 11.34
N TYR A 384 4.62 -5.11 11.02
CA TYR A 384 5.54 -4.52 11.98
C TYR A 384 5.44 -3.01 11.95
N VAL A 385 5.59 -2.39 13.11
CA VAL A 385 5.57 -0.94 13.26
C VAL A 385 6.91 -0.57 13.88
N LEU A 386 7.71 0.24 13.20
CA LEU A 386 8.94 0.74 13.80
C LEU A 386 8.57 1.53 15.05
N THR A 387 9.20 1.18 16.16
CA THR A 387 9.07 1.88 17.44
C THR A 387 10.00 3.09 17.49
N TYR A 388 9.81 3.94 18.49
CA TYR A 388 10.71 5.06 18.75
C TYR A 388 12.17 4.60 18.92
N ALA A 389 12.39 3.51 19.66
CA ALA A 389 13.71 2.93 19.90
C ALA A 389 14.34 2.33 18.63
N ASP A 390 13.54 1.67 17.78
CA ASP A 390 14.04 1.09 16.52
C ASP A 390 14.71 2.15 15.63
N TYR A 391 14.15 3.35 15.55
CA TYR A 391 14.79 4.46 14.85
C TYR A 391 16.14 4.84 15.48
N GLY A 392 16.21 4.90 16.81
CA GLY A 392 17.45 5.14 17.55
C GLY A 392 18.54 4.11 17.22
N ASP A 393 18.17 2.82 17.25
CA ASP A 393 19.06 1.71 16.94
C ASP A 393 19.56 1.72 15.48
N MET A 394 18.74 2.26 14.56
CA MET A 394 19.12 2.49 13.15
C MET A 394 19.91 3.78 12.93
N GLY A 395 20.27 4.52 14.00
CA GLY A 395 20.97 5.80 13.91
C GLY A 395 20.10 6.96 13.42
N GLN A 396 18.78 6.78 13.34
CA GLN A 396 17.83 7.78 12.88
C GLN A 396 17.43 8.70 14.04
N SER A 397 18.28 9.69 14.32
CA SER A 397 18.06 10.68 15.40
C SER A 397 16.77 11.47 15.25
N LYS A 398 16.32 11.68 14.01
CA LYS A 398 15.06 12.40 13.70
C LYS A 398 13.80 11.53 13.80
N ARG A 399 13.95 10.22 14.04
CA ARG A 399 12.83 9.26 14.21
C ARG A 399 11.89 9.13 13.01
N TYR A 400 12.43 9.27 11.80
CA TYR A 400 11.76 9.03 10.53
C TYR A 400 12.79 8.79 9.41
N PHE A 401 12.35 8.21 8.30
CA PHE A 401 13.14 8.11 7.06
C PHE A 401 12.89 9.30 6.13
N THR A 402 13.77 9.50 5.16
CA THR A 402 13.66 10.52 4.11
C THR A 402 14.11 9.95 2.76
N SER A 403 14.06 10.73 1.69
CA SER A 403 14.67 10.34 0.41
C SER A 403 16.19 10.11 0.52
N ASP A 404 16.86 10.92 1.34
CA ASP A 404 18.31 10.84 1.55
C ASP A 404 18.70 9.70 2.51
N VAL A 405 17.74 9.24 3.33
CA VAL A 405 17.90 8.12 4.25
C VAL A 405 16.76 7.12 4.03
N PRO A 406 16.82 6.35 2.92
CA PRO A 406 15.68 5.55 2.48
C PRO A 406 15.50 4.30 3.34
N ALA A 407 14.25 3.99 3.67
CA ALA A 407 13.88 2.89 4.56
C ALA A 407 14.40 1.52 4.09
N VAL A 408 14.43 1.28 2.77
CA VAL A 408 14.90 0.02 2.15
C VAL A 408 16.33 -0.38 2.54
N ASN A 409 17.16 0.59 2.97
CA ASN A 409 18.52 0.32 3.43
C ASN A 409 18.59 -0.23 4.86
N TYR A 410 17.49 -0.17 5.62
CA TYR A 410 17.44 -0.52 7.04
C TYR A 410 16.42 -1.62 7.34
N LEU A 411 15.25 -1.58 6.69
CA LEU A 411 14.12 -2.45 7.00
C LEU A 411 14.41 -3.96 6.81
N PRO A 412 15.22 -4.41 5.82
CA PRO A 412 15.61 -5.81 5.73
C PRO A 412 16.33 -6.35 6.98
N ALA A 413 17.26 -5.56 7.53
CA ALA A 413 18.01 -5.94 8.73
C ALA A 413 17.11 -5.90 9.98
N TYR A 414 16.21 -4.92 10.05
CA TYR A 414 15.17 -4.87 11.09
C TYR A 414 14.29 -6.12 11.08
N LEU A 415 13.72 -6.49 9.94
CA LEU A 415 12.87 -7.69 9.82
C LEU A 415 13.62 -8.97 10.18
N SER A 416 14.91 -9.05 9.87
CA SER A 416 15.76 -10.19 10.27
C SER A 416 15.92 -10.32 11.79
N LYS A 417 15.79 -9.21 12.55
CA LYS A 417 15.76 -9.24 14.02
C LYS A 417 14.38 -9.61 14.57
N MET A 418 13.32 -9.21 13.86
CA MET A 418 11.94 -9.31 14.34
C MET A 418 11.24 -10.63 13.99
N VAL A 419 11.67 -11.31 12.92
CA VAL A 419 11.08 -12.57 12.45
C VAL A 419 12.10 -13.69 12.63
N ALA A 420 11.80 -14.61 13.55
CA ALA A 420 12.61 -15.81 13.74
C ALA A 420 12.25 -16.87 12.69
N TYR A 421 13.26 -17.43 12.02
CA TYR A 421 13.15 -18.53 11.04
C TYR A 421 12.15 -18.29 9.91
N PRO A 422 12.26 -17.19 9.14
CA PRO A 422 11.40 -16.99 7.97
C PRO A 422 11.62 -18.07 6.91
N VAL A 423 10.55 -18.45 6.22
CA VAL A 423 10.59 -19.39 5.10
C VAL A 423 10.58 -18.63 3.76
N ASP A 424 11.02 -19.27 2.69
CA ASP A 424 11.03 -18.65 1.37
C ASP A 424 9.63 -18.16 0.97
N GLY A 425 9.53 -16.93 0.46
CA GLY A 425 8.26 -16.31 0.08
C GLY A 425 7.46 -15.72 1.24
N ASP A 426 7.94 -15.79 2.49
CA ASP A 426 7.29 -15.12 3.62
C ASP A 426 7.15 -13.62 3.34
N ALA A 427 5.94 -13.06 3.49
CA ALA A 427 5.67 -11.64 3.29
C ALA A 427 5.35 -10.93 4.61
N ARG A 428 5.90 -9.73 4.82
CA ARG A 428 5.61 -8.86 5.97
C ARG A 428 5.45 -7.42 5.52
N VAL A 429 4.56 -6.69 6.16
CA VAL A 429 4.41 -5.24 5.94
C VAL A 429 5.09 -4.49 7.09
N VAL A 430 5.86 -3.46 6.77
CA VAL A 430 6.46 -2.57 7.77
C VAL A 430 5.86 -1.18 7.63
N VAL A 431 5.25 -0.69 8.70
CA VAL A 431 4.69 0.66 8.81
C VAL A 431 5.69 1.56 9.53
N TYR A 432 5.99 2.71 8.92
CA TYR A 432 7.04 3.61 9.40
C TYR A 432 6.73 5.08 9.08
N ARG A 433 7.33 5.97 9.87
CA ARG A 433 7.34 7.43 9.68
C ARG A 433 8.32 7.83 8.58
N TYR A 434 7.85 8.68 7.66
CA TYR A 434 8.62 9.20 6.53
C TYR A 434 8.39 10.71 6.39
N TYR A 435 9.46 11.49 6.36
CA TYR A 435 9.38 12.92 6.06
C TYR A 435 9.67 13.15 4.58
N ASN A 436 8.67 13.66 3.86
CA ASN A 436 8.74 13.82 2.40
C ASN A 436 9.37 15.16 1.94
N GLY A 437 9.94 15.93 2.87
CA GLY A 437 10.46 17.27 2.61
C GLY A 437 9.50 18.40 3.00
N THR A 438 8.21 18.10 3.18
CA THR A 438 7.19 19.06 3.59
C THR A 438 6.53 18.62 4.89
N ASP A 439 6.00 17.40 4.91
CA ASP A 439 5.24 16.84 6.02
C ASP A 439 5.79 15.49 6.47
N LEU A 440 5.54 15.17 7.74
CA LEU A 440 5.64 13.80 8.23
C LEU A 440 4.43 12.99 7.74
N LYS A 441 4.68 11.84 7.13
CA LYS A 441 3.69 10.88 6.65
C LYS A 441 3.97 9.49 7.25
N ILE A 442 2.97 8.63 7.19
CA ILE A 442 3.10 7.22 7.55
C ILE A 442 3.06 6.41 6.27
N TYR A 443 4.13 5.68 6.03
CA TYR A 443 4.33 4.84 4.86
C TYR A 443 4.27 3.38 5.29
N SER A 444 3.95 2.52 4.34
CA SER A 444 3.97 1.08 4.51
C SER A 444 4.56 0.42 3.27
N ASP A 445 5.48 -0.51 3.51
CA ASP A 445 6.12 -1.29 2.45
C ASP A 445 6.01 -2.77 2.80
N GLU A 446 5.80 -3.60 1.77
CA GLU A 446 5.85 -5.05 1.91
C GLU A 446 7.25 -5.56 1.56
N TYR A 447 7.74 -6.51 2.35
CA TYR A 447 8.99 -7.21 2.13
C TYR A 447 8.74 -8.71 2.06
N THR A 448 9.47 -9.38 1.18
CA THR A 448 9.44 -10.83 1.01
C THR A 448 10.78 -11.43 1.40
N TYR A 449 10.78 -12.54 2.13
CA TYR A 449 12.01 -13.26 2.46
C TYR A 449 12.44 -14.17 1.31
N SER A 450 13.71 -14.07 0.93
CA SER A 450 14.38 -14.97 -0.01
C SER A 450 15.28 -15.92 0.78
N ALA A 451 14.98 -17.21 0.76
CA ALA A 451 15.82 -18.24 1.36
C ALA A 451 17.14 -18.42 0.60
N GLU A 452 17.12 -18.25 -0.73
CA GLU A 452 18.32 -18.29 -1.57
C GLU A 452 19.35 -17.24 -1.13
N LYS A 453 18.90 -16.01 -0.88
CA LYS A 453 19.76 -14.88 -0.47
C LYS A 453 19.88 -14.73 1.04
N ALA A 454 19.14 -15.54 1.80
CA ALA A 454 18.97 -15.44 3.25
C ALA A 454 18.67 -14.01 3.76
N ARG A 455 17.78 -13.29 3.06
CA ARG A 455 17.46 -11.88 3.37
C ARG A 455 16.03 -11.50 2.98
N TRP A 456 15.51 -10.50 3.69
CA TRP A 456 14.30 -9.78 3.29
C TRP A 456 14.61 -8.80 2.15
N GLU A 457 13.71 -8.72 1.17
CA GLU A 457 13.81 -7.80 0.04
C GLU A 457 12.51 -7.03 -0.11
N LEU A 458 12.61 -5.74 -0.48
CA LEU A 458 11.44 -4.91 -0.74
C LEU A 458 10.64 -5.52 -1.90
N ASN A 459 9.37 -5.80 -1.66
CA ASN A 459 8.46 -6.22 -2.71
C ASN A 459 8.06 -4.99 -3.55
N THR A 460 8.77 -4.77 -4.66
CA THR A 460 8.46 -3.68 -5.60
C THR A 460 7.14 -3.89 -6.32
N ARG A 461 6.67 -5.15 -6.37
CA ARG A 461 5.53 -5.64 -7.16
C ARG A 461 5.71 -5.42 -8.66
N ILE A 462 6.94 -5.21 -9.11
CA ILE A 462 7.25 -4.98 -10.52
C ILE A 462 7.80 -6.26 -11.10
N VAL A 463 7.09 -6.83 -12.06
CA VAL A 463 7.44 -8.07 -12.77
C VAL A 463 7.55 -7.81 -14.27
N ASP A 464 8.23 -8.70 -14.99
CA ASP A 464 8.18 -8.72 -16.45
C ASP A 464 6.90 -9.42 -16.91
N LYS A 465 6.10 -8.73 -17.71
CA LYS A 465 4.89 -9.28 -18.34
C LYS A 465 5.10 -9.31 -19.85
N THR A 466 4.76 -10.42 -20.48
CA THR A 466 4.83 -10.57 -21.95
C THR A 466 3.44 -10.82 -22.50
N GLU A 467 3.04 -10.00 -23.46
CA GLU A 467 1.72 -10.08 -24.12
C GLU A 467 1.89 -10.13 -25.64
N GLN A 468 0.92 -10.73 -26.33
CA GLN A 468 0.90 -10.86 -27.78
C GLN A 468 -0.10 -9.88 -28.40
N PHE A 469 0.26 -9.37 -29.57
CA PHE A 469 -0.55 -8.48 -30.38
C PHE A 469 -0.50 -8.92 -31.84
N VAL A 470 -1.60 -8.72 -32.57
CA VAL A 470 -1.69 -8.94 -34.02
C VAL A 470 -2.17 -7.69 -34.72
N LEU A 471 -1.60 -7.40 -35.88
CA LEU A 471 -2.02 -6.28 -36.71
C LEU A 471 -3.16 -6.73 -37.62
N SER A 472 -4.36 -6.20 -37.37
CA SER A 472 -5.53 -6.41 -38.22
C SER A 472 -6.22 -5.09 -38.52
N ASP A 473 -6.63 -4.92 -39.78
CA ASP A 473 -7.34 -3.74 -40.27
C ASP A 473 -6.67 -2.41 -39.90
N GLY A 474 -5.33 -2.36 -39.99
CA GLY A 474 -4.50 -1.18 -39.72
C GLY A 474 -4.33 -0.85 -38.23
N LYS A 475 -4.78 -1.71 -37.32
CA LYS A 475 -4.69 -1.54 -35.87
C LYS A 475 -4.04 -2.77 -35.22
N TRP A 476 -3.08 -2.53 -34.33
CA TRP A 476 -2.59 -3.60 -33.45
C TRP A 476 -3.67 -3.93 -32.43
N ASN A 477 -3.99 -5.21 -32.26
CA ASN A 477 -4.98 -5.67 -31.30
C ASN A 477 -4.32 -6.68 -30.38
N PHE A 478 -4.65 -6.62 -29.08
CA PHE A 478 -4.23 -7.63 -28.12
C PHE A 478 -4.74 -9.00 -28.53
N ASP A 479 -3.88 -10.01 -28.47
CA ASP A 479 -4.20 -11.37 -28.87
C ASP A 479 -4.08 -12.31 -27.66
N PRO A 480 -5.20 -12.65 -27.00
CA PRO A 480 -5.23 -13.59 -25.89
C PRO A 480 -5.23 -15.06 -26.33
N SER A 481 -4.96 -15.37 -27.61
CA SER A 481 -4.88 -16.75 -28.08
C SER A 481 -3.90 -17.57 -27.24
N THR A 482 -4.31 -18.78 -26.87
CA THR A 482 -3.62 -19.60 -25.88
C THR A 482 -3.27 -20.97 -26.48
N VAL A 483 -2.09 -21.48 -26.12
CA VAL A 483 -1.68 -22.85 -26.45
C VAL A 483 -1.65 -23.68 -25.16
N ILE A 484 -2.58 -24.62 -25.04
CA ILE A 484 -2.66 -25.59 -23.95
C ILE A 484 -1.91 -26.84 -24.38
N THR A 485 -0.95 -27.31 -23.59
CA THR A 485 -0.24 -28.57 -23.86
C THR A 485 -0.50 -29.53 -22.71
N LEU A 486 -1.39 -30.50 -22.95
CA LEU A 486 -1.74 -31.56 -22.03
C LEU A 486 -0.64 -32.63 -22.06
N LYS A 487 0.10 -32.74 -20.96
CA LYS A 487 1.25 -33.65 -20.85
C LYS A 487 0.82 -35.05 -20.47
N ALA A 488 1.71 -36.02 -20.66
CA ALA A 488 1.49 -37.38 -20.20
C ALA A 488 1.29 -37.48 -18.67
N LYS A 489 0.96 -38.69 -18.20
CA LYS A 489 0.70 -39.01 -16.80
C LYS A 489 1.69 -38.37 -15.81
N GLY A 490 1.13 -37.78 -14.74
CA GLY A 490 1.89 -37.22 -13.61
C GLY A 490 1.92 -35.70 -13.54
N ASP A 491 1.39 -35.01 -14.56
CA ASP A 491 1.22 -33.56 -14.57
C ASP A 491 -0.14 -33.16 -13.97
N ALA A 492 -0.12 -32.39 -12.87
CA ALA A 492 -1.30 -32.08 -12.07
C ALA A 492 -2.30 -31.15 -12.77
N GLU A 493 -1.82 -30.17 -13.55
CA GLU A 493 -2.66 -29.28 -14.35
C GLU A 493 -3.38 -30.07 -15.45
N THR A 494 -2.67 -30.96 -16.12
CA THR A 494 -3.25 -31.85 -17.13
C THR A 494 -4.27 -32.80 -16.51
N SER A 495 -3.97 -33.40 -15.35
CA SER A 495 -4.92 -34.26 -14.64
C SER A 495 -6.18 -33.49 -14.26
N THR A 496 -6.06 -32.22 -13.84
CA THR A 496 -7.20 -31.35 -13.54
C THR A 496 -8.05 -31.11 -14.79
N PHE A 497 -7.41 -30.80 -15.92
CA PHE A 497 -8.11 -30.60 -17.20
C PHE A 497 -8.96 -31.82 -17.59
N TYR A 498 -8.37 -33.02 -17.57
CA TYR A 498 -9.10 -34.25 -17.87
C TYR A 498 -10.15 -34.59 -16.82
N GLN A 499 -9.89 -34.31 -15.53
CA GLN A 499 -10.85 -34.56 -14.46
C GLN A 499 -12.10 -33.68 -14.63
N THR A 500 -11.95 -32.42 -15.06
CA THR A 500 -13.09 -31.55 -15.37
C THR A 500 -13.99 -32.16 -16.46
N ILE A 501 -13.41 -32.82 -17.47
CA ILE A 501 -14.18 -33.55 -18.49
C ILE A 501 -14.91 -34.75 -17.84
N VAL A 502 -14.21 -35.54 -17.02
CA VAL A 502 -14.79 -36.70 -16.33
C VAL A 502 -15.94 -36.29 -15.41
N ASP A 503 -15.80 -35.21 -14.66
CA ASP A 503 -16.82 -34.70 -13.76
C ASP A 503 -18.05 -34.21 -14.51
N TRP A 504 -17.86 -33.56 -15.66
CA TRP A 504 -18.98 -33.18 -16.53
C TRP A 504 -19.71 -34.41 -17.08
N VAL A 505 -18.98 -35.43 -17.54
CA VAL A 505 -19.57 -36.71 -17.98
C VAL A 505 -20.29 -37.40 -16.83
N LYS A 506 -19.77 -37.32 -15.61
CA LYS A 506 -20.43 -37.88 -14.43
C LYS A 506 -21.77 -37.24 -14.14
N GLU A 507 -21.91 -35.94 -14.39
CA GLU A 507 -23.16 -35.19 -14.20
C GLU A 507 -24.21 -35.51 -15.29
N HIS A 508 -23.78 -35.76 -16.53
CA HIS A 508 -24.69 -35.90 -17.69
C HIS A 508 -24.89 -37.34 -18.19
N TYR A 509 -23.88 -38.19 -18.00
CA TYR A 509 -23.77 -39.55 -18.54
C TYR A 509 -23.04 -40.47 -17.53
N SER A 510 -23.50 -40.47 -16.29
CA SER A 510 -22.86 -41.15 -15.16
C SER A 510 -22.53 -42.63 -15.39
N GLU A 511 -23.29 -43.32 -16.23
CA GLU A 511 -23.12 -44.73 -16.58
C GLU A 511 -21.86 -45.03 -17.40
N TYR A 512 -21.22 -44.01 -17.97
CA TYR A 512 -19.95 -44.16 -18.70
C TYR A 512 -18.72 -43.91 -17.83
N VAL A 513 -18.90 -43.48 -16.57
CA VAL A 513 -17.80 -43.19 -15.64
C VAL A 513 -17.39 -44.46 -14.91
N THR A 514 -16.07 -44.68 -14.80
CA THR A 514 -15.52 -45.82 -14.07
C THR A 514 -15.79 -45.71 -12.56
N SER A 515 -15.71 -46.83 -11.84
CA SER A 515 -15.88 -46.86 -10.38
C SER A 515 -14.85 -46.03 -9.62
N TYR A 516 -13.68 -45.76 -10.22
CA TYR A 516 -12.65 -44.90 -9.65
C TYR A 516 -12.96 -43.40 -9.82
N GLY A 517 -13.90 -43.02 -10.69
CA GLY A 517 -14.33 -41.64 -10.88
C GLY A 517 -13.33 -40.72 -11.58
N ASN A 518 -12.25 -41.27 -12.14
CA ASN A 518 -11.16 -40.51 -12.78
C ASN A 518 -10.94 -40.88 -14.26
N ASN A 519 -11.76 -41.81 -14.77
CA ASN A 519 -11.80 -42.25 -16.16
C ASN A 519 -13.26 -42.35 -16.59
N GLU A 520 -13.53 -42.01 -17.84
CA GLU A 520 -14.85 -42.16 -18.46
C GLU A 520 -14.74 -42.67 -19.90
N TYR A 521 -15.81 -43.30 -20.38
CA TYR A 521 -15.86 -43.95 -21.70
C TYR A 521 -17.04 -43.45 -22.55
N TYR A 522 -17.48 -42.20 -22.35
CA TYR A 522 -18.35 -41.44 -23.25
C TYR A 522 -17.52 -40.68 -24.29
N TYR A 523 -16.45 -40.00 -23.84
CA TYR A 523 -15.41 -39.38 -24.68
C TYR A 523 -14.07 -40.14 -24.65
N GLY A 524 -13.81 -40.94 -23.62
CA GLY A 524 -12.58 -41.72 -23.43
C GLY A 524 -11.52 -41.03 -22.56
N SER A 525 -11.85 -39.92 -21.90
CA SER A 525 -10.98 -39.13 -21.03
C SER A 525 -10.49 -39.94 -19.82
N SER A 526 -9.19 -39.83 -19.53
CA SER A 526 -8.57 -40.34 -18.30
C SER A 526 -7.74 -39.26 -17.61
N ALA A 527 -8.22 -38.80 -16.46
CA ALA A 527 -7.45 -37.94 -15.56
C ALA A 527 -6.28 -38.68 -14.89
N TYR A 528 -6.35 -40.02 -14.83
CA TYR A 528 -5.27 -40.84 -14.28
C TYR A 528 -4.11 -41.05 -15.26
N GLN A 529 -4.41 -41.27 -16.55
CA GLN A 529 -3.40 -41.50 -17.58
C GLN A 529 -3.02 -40.21 -18.33
N ASN A 530 -3.80 -39.14 -18.17
CA ASN A 530 -3.67 -37.87 -18.88
C ASN A 530 -3.72 -38.04 -20.42
N ASN A 531 -4.71 -38.78 -20.91
CA ASN A 531 -4.95 -39.01 -22.32
C ASN A 531 -6.42 -39.35 -22.61
N PHE A 532 -6.76 -39.47 -23.88
CA PHE A 532 -7.98 -40.16 -24.32
C PHE A 532 -7.66 -41.62 -24.67
N ASP A 533 -8.29 -42.59 -24.01
CA ASP A 533 -8.16 -44.02 -24.28
C ASP A 533 -9.08 -44.41 -25.44
N PHE A 534 -8.54 -44.64 -26.63
CA PHE A 534 -9.27 -44.96 -27.86
C PHE A 534 -9.18 -46.46 -28.22
N ARG A 535 -8.96 -47.33 -27.22
CA ARG A 535 -8.95 -48.78 -27.40
C ARG A 535 -10.38 -49.35 -27.38
N PRO A 536 -10.90 -49.89 -28.51
CA PRO A 536 -12.29 -50.39 -28.58
C PRO A 536 -12.61 -51.48 -27.56
N ASP A 537 -11.65 -52.36 -27.24
CA ASP A 537 -11.84 -53.43 -26.26
C ASP A 537 -12.13 -52.88 -24.85
N LYS A 538 -11.52 -51.75 -24.49
CA LYS A 538 -11.72 -51.11 -23.18
C LYS A 538 -13.09 -50.45 -23.08
N TRP A 539 -13.53 -49.76 -24.13
CA TRP A 539 -14.88 -49.18 -24.20
C TRP A 539 -15.95 -50.27 -24.08
N LYS A 540 -15.81 -51.37 -24.82
CA LYS A 540 -16.74 -52.51 -24.79
C LYS A 540 -16.80 -53.19 -23.43
N VAL A 541 -15.66 -53.32 -22.74
CA VAL A 541 -15.61 -53.90 -21.38
C VAL A 541 -16.28 -52.95 -20.37
N GLN A 542 -16.05 -51.64 -20.48
CA GLN A 542 -16.56 -50.69 -19.51
C GLN A 542 -18.07 -50.45 -19.65
N ASN A 543 -18.58 -50.36 -20.89
CA ASN A 543 -20.01 -50.22 -21.15
C ASN A 543 -20.48 -51.22 -22.24
N PRO A 544 -20.66 -52.51 -21.87
CA PRO A 544 -21.10 -53.54 -22.81
C PRO A 544 -22.48 -53.25 -23.40
N ALA A 545 -23.36 -52.58 -22.65
CA ALA A 545 -24.70 -52.25 -23.08
C ALA A 545 -24.71 -51.22 -24.23
N ALA A 546 -23.83 -50.22 -24.18
CA ALA A 546 -23.72 -49.20 -25.23
C ALA A 546 -22.90 -49.70 -26.44
N TYR A 547 -21.80 -50.41 -26.19
CA TYR A 547 -20.77 -50.64 -27.23
C TYR A 547 -20.59 -52.10 -27.64
N GLY A 548 -21.16 -53.06 -26.89
CA GLY A 548 -20.86 -54.49 -27.06
C GLY A 548 -21.18 -55.06 -28.44
N THR A 549 -22.16 -54.50 -29.16
CA THR A 549 -22.56 -54.92 -30.51
C THR A 549 -21.97 -54.08 -31.63
N MET A 550 -21.25 -52.99 -31.32
CA MET A 550 -20.62 -52.14 -32.33
C MET A 550 -19.37 -52.80 -32.92
N SER A 551 -19.15 -52.63 -34.22
CA SER A 551 -17.85 -52.99 -34.81
C SER A 551 -16.76 -52.07 -34.25
N ASP A 552 -15.50 -52.54 -34.25
CA ASP A 552 -14.39 -51.71 -33.78
C ASP A 552 -14.22 -50.44 -34.64
N ASP A 553 -14.51 -50.53 -35.94
CA ASP A 553 -14.42 -49.41 -36.87
C ASP A 553 -15.52 -48.37 -36.61
N ASP A 554 -16.77 -48.80 -36.38
CA ASP A 554 -17.87 -47.90 -36.03
C ASP A 554 -17.63 -47.22 -34.67
N LEU A 555 -17.07 -47.96 -33.70
CA LEU A 555 -16.77 -47.43 -32.39
C LEU A 555 -15.63 -46.40 -32.44
N LYS A 556 -14.57 -46.67 -33.20
CA LYS A 556 -13.50 -45.68 -33.44
C LYS A 556 -14.04 -44.43 -34.13
N LYS A 557 -14.92 -44.58 -35.12
CA LYS A 557 -15.58 -43.44 -35.77
C LYS A 557 -16.36 -42.60 -34.76
N LEU A 558 -17.13 -43.24 -33.89
CA LEU A 558 -17.86 -42.56 -32.81
C LEU A 558 -16.94 -41.82 -31.84
N MET A 559 -15.81 -42.42 -31.45
CA MET A 559 -14.82 -41.77 -30.58
C MET A 559 -14.31 -40.46 -31.18
N PHE A 560 -13.90 -40.48 -32.46
CA PHE A 560 -13.44 -39.28 -33.16
C PHE A 560 -14.56 -38.26 -33.45
N GLU A 561 -15.79 -38.73 -33.68
CA GLU A 561 -16.96 -37.86 -33.86
C GLU A 561 -17.26 -37.06 -32.58
N ARG A 562 -17.11 -37.68 -31.40
CA ARG A 562 -17.37 -37.03 -30.10
C ARG A 562 -16.19 -36.24 -29.55
N LEU A 563 -14.96 -36.54 -29.98
CA LEU A 563 -13.76 -35.95 -29.42
C LEU A 563 -13.74 -34.40 -29.41
N PRO A 564 -14.21 -33.69 -30.47
CA PRO A 564 -14.29 -32.22 -30.42
C PRO A 564 -15.21 -31.68 -29.33
N GLU A 565 -16.23 -32.41 -28.89
CA GLU A 565 -17.09 -31.96 -27.79
C GLU A 565 -16.42 -32.14 -26.43
N ALA A 566 -15.53 -33.12 -26.30
CA ALA A 566 -14.92 -33.53 -25.04
C ALA A 566 -14.16 -32.40 -24.32
N PHE A 567 -13.57 -31.46 -25.07
CA PHE A 567 -12.77 -30.37 -24.49
C PHE A 567 -13.61 -29.20 -24.02
N LEU A 568 -14.85 -29.04 -24.52
CA LEU A 568 -15.69 -27.88 -24.21
C LEU A 568 -15.97 -27.72 -22.71
N PRO A 569 -16.31 -28.79 -21.94
CA PRO A 569 -16.52 -28.66 -20.50
C PRO A 569 -15.29 -28.11 -19.75
N ALA A 570 -14.10 -28.61 -20.10
CA ALA A 570 -12.86 -28.15 -19.49
C ALA A 570 -12.50 -26.72 -19.90
N LEU A 571 -12.67 -26.37 -21.18
CA LEU A 571 -12.46 -24.98 -21.65
C LEU A 571 -13.40 -24.00 -20.97
N GLN A 572 -14.70 -24.30 -20.93
CA GLN A 572 -15.71 -23.44 -20.31
C GLN A 572 -15.49 -23.28 -18.80
N SER A 573 -15.08 -24.35 -18.11
CA SER A 573 -14.87 -24.31 -16.66
C SER A 573 -13.54 -23.67 -16.26
N LEU A 574 -12.45 -23.97 -16.96
CA LEU A 574 -11.10 -23.54 -16.59
C LEU A 574 -10.69 -22.21 -17.26
N TYR A 575 -11.34 -21.85 -18.36
CA TYR A 575 -11.04 -20.66 -19.16
C TYR A 575 -12.31 -19.83 -19.45
N GLY A 576 -13.28 -19.84 -18.52
CA GLY A 576 -14.57 -19.16 -18.66
C GLY A 576 -14.49 -17.62 -18.78
N ASP A 577 -13.34 -17.02 -18.47
CA ASP A 577 -13.09 -15.59 -18.65
C ASP A 577 -12.54 -15.22 -20.04
N ALA A 578 -12.26 -16.20 -20.91
CA ALA A 578 -11.89 -15.94 -22.30
C ALA A 578 -13.03 -15.22 -23.02
N ASP A 579 -12.72 -14.19 -23.81
CA ASP A 579 -13.72 -13.40 -24.54
C ASP A 579 -13.23 -13.04 -25.94
N VAL A 580 -14.16 -12.58 -26.79
CA VAL A 580 -13.85 -12.10 -28.14
C VAL A 580 -13.05 -10.80 -28.08
N VAL A 581 -12.11 -10.65 -28.99
CA VAL A 581 -11.40 -9.38 -29.21
C VAL A 581 -11.73 -8.89 -30.62
N GLU A 582 -12.18 -7.65 -30.73
CA GLU A 582 -12.53 -7.05 -32.01
C GLU A 582 -11.33 -7.11 -32.98
N GLY A 583 -11.55 -7.66 -34.18
CA GLY A 583 -10.52 -7.81 -35.20
C GLY A 583 -9.53 -8.95 -34.98
N VAL A 584 -9.71 -9.81 -33.96
CA VAL A 584 -8.83 -10.95 -33.67
C VAL A 584 -9.64 -12.24 -33.54
N ASP A 585 -9.23 -13.26 -34.29
CA ASP A 585 -9.69 -14.62 -34.04
C ASP A 585 -8.94 -15.16 -32.82
N VAL A 586 -9.59 -15.12 -31.64
CA VAL A 586 -9.02 -15.67 -30.41
C VAL A 586 -9.11 -17.19 -30.46
N ILE A 587 -7.95 -17.85 -30.58
CA ILE A 587 -7.86 -19.30 -30.75
C ILE A 587 -7.20 -19.97 -29.55
N TYR A 588 -7.86 -21.00 -29.03
CA TYR A 588 -7.30 -21.94 -28.08
C TYR A 588 -6.82 -23.17 -28.84
N THR A 589 -5.51 -23.41 -28.86
CA THR A 589 -4.91 -24.59 -29.45
C THR A 589 -4.57 -25.58 -28.35
N ILE A 590 -5.11 -26.79 -28.40
CA ILE A 590 -4.87 -27.83 -27.40
C ILE A 590 -4.04 -28.94 -28.03
N ASN A 591 -2.88 -29.22 -27.46
CA ASN A 591 -2.05 -30.38 -27.79
C ASN A 591 -2.28 -31.47 -26.75
N PHE A 592 -2.53 -32.70 -27.16
CA PHE A 592 -2.97 -33.77 -26.26
C PHE A 592 -2.63 -35.17 -26.79
N GLY A 593 -2.67 -36.16 -25.89
CA GLY A 593 -2.42 -37.57 -26.22
C GLY A 593 -3.71 -38.37 -26.45
N ILE A 594 -3.70 -39.23 -27.48
CA ILE A 594 -4.65 -40.33 -27.67
C ILE A 594 -3.87 -41.64 -27.55
N TYR A 595 -4.42 -42.60 -26.79
CA TYR A 595 -3.87 -43.93 -26.64
C TYR A 595 -4.77 -44.98 -27.27
N ASP A 596 -4.36 -45.55 -28.40
CA ASP A 596 -5.11 -46.58 -29.15
C ASP A 596 -4.42 -47.97 -29.10
N GLY A 597 -3.42 -48.11 -28.24
CA GLY A 597 -2.40 -49.17 -28.29
C GLY A 597 -1.00 -48.62 -28.59
N SER A 598 -0.94 -47.39 -29.12
CA SER A 598 0.26 -46.56 -29.22
C SER A 598 -0.01 -45.14 -28.69
N ASP A 599 1.03 -44.44 -28.22
CA ASP A 599 0.90 -43.04 -27.79
C ASP A 599 1.02 -42.11 -29.01
N ALA A 600 -0.09 -41.51 -29.42
CA ALA A 600 -0.15 -40.57 -30.52
C ALA A 600 -0.50 -39.16 -30.03
N GLN A 601 0.25 -38.16 -30.49
CA GLN A 601 -0.01 -36.76 -30.18
C GLN A 601 -0.93 -36.13 -31.22
N TYR A 602 -1.88 -35.34 -30.75
CA TYR A 602 -2.87 -34.64 -31.55
C TYR A 602 -2.92 -33.17 -31.16
N THR A 603 -3.43 -32.36 -32.08
CA THR A 603 -3.76 -30.96 -31.82
C THR A 603 -5.17 -30.67 -32.30
N ILE A 604 -5.86 -29.79 -31.59
CA ILE A 604 -7.22 -29.35 -31.89
C ILE A 604 -7.37 -27.87 -31.56
N LYS A 605 -8.24 -27.15 -32.27
CA LYS A 605 -8.44 -25.71 -32.05
C LYS A 605 -9.90 -25.37 -31.76
N TYR A 606 -10.07 -24.38 -30.88
CA TYR A 606 -11.35 -23.77 -30.55
C TYR A 606 -11.26 -22.26 -30.72
N LYS A 607 -12.26 -21.67 -31.37
CA LYS A 607 -12.43 -20.23 -31.48
C LYS A 607 -13.32 -19.74 -30.36
N VAL A 608 -12.93 -18.65 -29.72
CA VAL A 608 -13.80 -17.96 -28.75
C VAL A 608 -14.85 -17.17 -29.54
N THR A 609 -16.12 -17.36 -29.20
CA THR A 609 -17.27 -16.72 -29.90
C THR A 609 -18.08 -15.79 -28.99
N GLY A 610 -17.75 -15.77 -27.70
CA GLY A 610 -18.27 -14.88 -26.69
C GLY A 610 -17.66 -15.26 -25.33
N LYS A 611 -17.99 -14.52 -24.27
CA LYS A 611 -17.43 -14.79 -22.95
C LYS A 611 -17.64 -16.23 -22.49
N GLY A 612 -16.54 -16.96 -22.30
CA GLY A 612 -16.50 -18.37 -21.92
C GLY A 612 -17.12 -19.32 -22.95
N GLN A 613 -17.37 -18.87 -24.17
CA GLN A 613 -17.97 -19.65 -25.25
C GLN A 613 -16.91 -20.03 -26.28
N PHE A 614 -16.86 -21.33 -26.57
CA PHE A 614 -15.87 -21.93 -27.46
C PHE A 614 -16.58 -22.71 -28.55
N GLU A 615 -16.15 -22.50 -29.79
CA GLU A 615 -16.61 -23.24 -30.96
C GLU A 615 -15.44 -24.01 -31.57
N TYR A 616 -15.64 -25.31 -31.83
CA TYR A 616 -14.63 -26.12 -32.50
C TYR A 616 -14.32 -25.55 -33.89
N VAL A 617 -13.05 -25.34 -34.18
CA VAL A 617 -12.62 -24.95 -35.54
C VAL A 617 -12.62 -26.20 -36.40
N ALA A 618 -13.55 -26.26 -37.36
CA ALA A 618 -13.68 -27.39 -38.27
C ALA A 618 -12.34 -27.80 -38.89
N ASP A 619 -12.13 -29.11 -39.02
CA ASP A 619 -10.91 -29.74 -39.57
C ASP A 619 -9.60 -29.41 -38.83
N SER A 620 -9.66 -28.78 -37.65
CA SER A 620 -8.46 -28.46 -36.88
C SER A 620 -7.89 -29.65 -36.09
N LEU A 621 -8.72 -30.66 -35.80
CA LEU A 621 -8.28 -31.91 -35.19
C LEU A 621 -7.35 -32.66 -36.14
N LYS A 622 -6.08 -32.76 -35.77
CA LYS A 622 -5.08 -33.46 -36.58
C LYS A 622 -4.04 -34.15 -35.71
N LYS A 623 -3.51 -35.25 -36.20
CA LYS A 623 -2.34 -35.90 -35.61
C LYS A 623 -1.13 -34.98 -35.81
N VAL A 624 -0.32 -34.82 -34.77
CA VAL A 624 0.97 -34.12 -34.84
C VAL A 624 2.00 -35.14 -35.32
N GLU A 625 2.67 -34.83 -36.43
CA GLU A 625 3.75 -35.67 -36.98
C GLU A 625 5.04 -35.59 -36.17
#